data_AF-A0A815CLQ8-F1
#
_entry.id   AF-A0A815CLQ8-F1
#
_cell.length_a   1.000
_cell.length_b   1.000
_cell.length_c   1.000
_cell.angle_alpha   90.00
_cell.angle_beta   90.00
_cell.angle_gamma   90.00
#
_symmetry.space_group_name_H-M   'P 1'
#
loop_
_entity.id
_entity.type
_entity.pdbx_description
1 polymer ?
#
loop_
_entity_poly.entity_id
_entity_poly.type
_entity_poly.pdbx_seq_one_letter_code
_entity_poly.pdbx_strand_id
1 'polypeptide(L)'
;MVSICIDVGYIQKIIQWIRSDIFASHISYIGNPIICIVYNLSRDKTGLKQFRTEKAFDIIMERKQLINNENNSDLTDSYGRVLIALATSDEQSEDNKKLILNTTENLYQLCKKTDQQDDLTFEGYHLSELLELLDRAFTNTYVIKHILEDKINEKSTAIQYFTELFLSLYGALLDPEPDELEKRAVKYLLRILLQISSYPEYLKQLIDNHQFCIIIESLANRPKRDDAKRIWCNIQQIMSTNEQKKERSSKIYISYDYTNEEFCKELVKELRKRMTIPIWVDYENVDLSDDMWEYISSNIESATVVIILVSTAYGESTDKFQELSYIISTNKSRDEKKGLIVVATEPNFTFNRSWMKDLLHDKTMVSYENNIGQMAWNVCEQLGILKKPRMKCLSWISKSVRRKTAQSNDFSVKTLKLISQNDKVYSQKESSQVDGSTDFLLVSETHSSQSIVTGLVTQTGSVSGSTWV
;
A
#
# COMPACT_ATOMS: atom_id res chain seq x y z
N MET A 1 -15.07 -8.77 -16.39
CA MET A 1 -15.82 -9.51 -15.34
C MET A 1 -17.06 -8.72 -14.98
N VAL A 2 -18.15 -9.39 -14.59
CA VAL A 2 -19.33 -8.76 -13.96
C VAL A 2 -19.23 -9.04 -12.47
N SER A 3 -19.28 -8.01 -11.63
CA SER A 3 -19.22 -8.16 -10.17
C SER A 3 -20.55 -8.71 -9.65
N ILE A 4 -20.54 -9.95 -9.17
CA ILE A 4 -21.71 -10.56 -8.52
C ILE A 4 -21.70 -10.15 -7.05
N CYS A 5 -22.58 -9.21 -6.69
CA CYS A 5 -22.82 -8.86 -5.29
C CYS A 5 -23.67 -9.95 -4.61
N ILE A 6 -23.08 -10.67 -3.65
CA ILE A 6 -23.78 -11.64 -2.82
C ILE A 6 -24.09 -10.99 -1.48
N ASP A 7 -25.37 -10.95 -1.12
CA ASP A 7 -25.83 -10.47 0.19
C ASP A 7 -25.34 -11.39 1.31
N VAL A 8 -24.77 -10.80 2.36
CA VAL A 8 -24.21 -11.50 3.52
C VAL A 8 -25.27 -12.36 4.22
N GLY A 9 -26.56 -12.00 4.13
CA GLY A 9 -27.68 -12.79 4.65
C GLY A 9 -27.81 -14.21 4.05
N TYR A 10 -27.04 -14.55 3.01
CA TYR A 10 -27.06 -15.88 2.38
C TYR A 10 -26.10 -16.89 2.99
N ILE A 11 -25.25 -16.52 3.97
CA ILE A 11 -24.26 -17.43 4.57
C ILE A 11 -24.90 -18.72 5.11
N GLN A 12 -26.03 -18.63 5.82
CA GLN A 12 -26.74 -19.82 6.31
C GLN A 12 -27.19 -20.75 5.18
N LYS A 13 -27.62 -20.21 4.03
CA LYS A 13 -28.02 -21.00 2.85
C LYS A 13 -26.82 -21.66 2.18
N ILE A 14 -25.69 -20.97 2.09
CA ILE A 14 -24.43 -21.50 1.54
C ILE A 14 -23.94 -22.68 2.41
N ILE A 15 -24.00 -22.56 3.73
CA ILE A 15 -23.66 -23.63 4.67
C ILE A 15 -24.67 -24.80 4.58
N GLN A 16 -25.97 -24.53 4.40
CA GLN A 16 -26.96 -25.57 4.10
C GLN A 16 -26.68 -26.28 2.76
N TRP A 17 -26.20 -25.57 1.73
CA TRP A 17 -25.82 -26.19 0.46
C TRP A 17 -24.62 -27.13 0.63
N ILE A 18 -23.56 -26.71 1.32
CA ILE A 18 -22.37 -27.55 1.59
C ILE A 18 -22.73 -28.80 2.44
N ARG A 19 -23.70 -28.67 3.35
CA ARG A 19 -24.29 -29.80 4.08
C ARG A 19 -25.13 -30.73 3.21
N SER A 20 -25.75 -30.25 2.13
CA SER A 20 -26.67 -31.05 1.32
C SER A 20 -26.00 -32.16 0.50
N ASP A 21 -26.74 -33.23 0.22
CA ASP A 21 -26.30 -34.29 -0.68
C ASP A 21 -26.19 -33.83 -2.14
N ILE A 22 -26.83 -32.71 -2.50
CA ILE A 22 -26.68 -32.07 -3.81
C ILE A 22 -25.22 -31.61 -4.01
N PHE A 23 -24.60 -31.01 -2.98
CA PHE A 23 -23.18 -30.65 -3.02
C PHE A 23 -22.30 -31.90 -3.17
N ALA A 24 -22.55 -32.94 -2.38
CA ALA A 24 -21.78 -34.19 -2.45
C ALA A 24 -21.89 -34.91 -3.81
N SER A 25 -23.04 -34.83 -4.48
CA SER A 25 -23.30 -35.49 -5.76
C SER A 25 -22.92 -34.68 -7.01
N HIS A 26 -22.73 -33.36 -6.89
CA HIS A 26 -22.42 -32.46 -8.01
C HIS A 26 -21.15 -31.63 -7.79
N ILE A 27 -20.29 -32.04 -6.85
CA ILE A 27 -19.08 -31.32 -6.42
C ILE A 27 -18.14 -30.96 -7.58
N SER A 28 -18.03 -31.82 -8.60
CA SER A 28 -17.31 -31.57 -9.86
C SER A 28 -17.73 -30.28 -10.59
N TYR A 29 -19.01 -29.89 -10.49
CA TYR A 29 -19.59 -28.73 -11.17
C TYR A 29 -19.82 -27.54 -10.23
N ILE A 30 -20.34 -27.77 -9.03
CA ILE A 30 -20.74 -26.69 -8.09
C ILE A 30 -19.77 -26.50 -6.91
N GLY A 31 -18.81 -27.42 -6.72
CA GLY A 31 -17.82 -27.35 -5.65
C GLY A 31 -17.00 -26.07 -5.69
N ASN A 32 -16.27 -25.84 -6.79
CA ASN A 32 -15.39 -24.68 -6.90
C ASN A 32 -16.14 -23.33 -6.80
N PRO A 33 -17.27 -23.11 -7.51
CA PRO A 33 -18.09 -21.91 -7.33
C PRO A 33 -18.52 -21.66 -5.88
N ILE A 34 -18.98 -22.69 -5.16
CA ILE A 34 -19.44 -22.55 -3.76
C ILE A 34 -18.27 -22.26 -2.82
N ILE A 35 -17.13 -22.93 -3.00
CA ILE A 35 -15.91 -22.69 -2.21
C ILE A 35 -15.35 -21.28 -2.46
N CYS A 36 -15.33 -20.79 -3.71
CA CYS A 36 -14.98 -19.41 -4.02
C CYS A 36 -15.94 -18.37 -3.40
N ILE A 37 -17.25 -18.69 -3.31
CA ILE A 37 -18.22 -17.83 -2.61
C ILE A 37 -17.93 -17.78 -1.10
N VAL A 38 -17.62 -18.92 -0.46
CA VAL A 38 -17.19 -18.94 0.94
C VAL A 38 -15.92 -18.12 1.15
N TYR A 39 -14.91 -18.29 0.30
CA TYR A 39 -13.69 -17.50 0.35
C TYR A 39 -14.00 -16.00 0.30
N ASN A 40 -14.71 -15.53 -0.72
CA ASN A 40 -15.02 -14.11 -0.88
C ASN A 40 -15.81 -13.53 0.30
N LEU A 41 -16.79 -14.25 0.84
CA LEU A 41 -17.55 -13.80 2.02
C LEU A 41 -16.72 -13.86 3.32
N SER A 42 -15.73 -14.76 3.42
CA SER A 42 -14.84 -14.86 4.59
C SER A 42 -13.80 -13.73 4.66
N ARG A 43 -13.67 -12.93 3.60
CA ARG A 43 -12.83 -11.72 3.58
C ARG A 43 -13.48 -10.58 4.37
N ASP A 44 -14.80 -10.42 4.28
CA ASP A 44 -15.51 -9.47 5.14
C ASP A 44 -15.52 -9.92 6.62
N LYS A 45 -15.47 -8.94 7.54
CA LYS A 45 -15.51 -9.19 8.98
C LYS A 45 -16.85 -9.72 9.47
N THR A 46 -17.95 -9.27 8.86
CA THR A 46 -19.31 -9.72 9.21
C THR A 46 -19.51 -11.13 8.68
N GLY A 47 -19.13 -11.40 7.43
CA GLY A 47 -19.15 -12.72 6.84
C GLY A 47 -18.30 -13.73 7.60
N LEU A 48 -17.05 -13.39 7.93
CA LEU A 48 -16.17 -14.22 8.77
C LEU A 48 -16.76 -14.48 10.16
N LYS A 49 -17.39 -13.48 10.79
CA LYS A 49 -18.07 -13.66 12.09
C LYS A 49 -19.24 -14.65 11.96
N GLN A 50 -20.07 -14.52 10.93
CA GLN A 50 -21.19 -15.44 10.68
C GLN A 50 -20.71 -16.86 10.39
N PHE A 51 -19.68 -17.04 9.56
CA PHE A 51 -19.08 -18.36 9.31
C PHE A 51 -18.54 -19.03 10.58
N ARG A 52 -17.99 -18.27 11.54
CA ARG A 52 -17.61 -18.81 12.85
C ARG A 52 -18.83 -19.20 13.69
N THR A 53 -19.89 -18.40 13.70
CA THR A 53 -21.16 -18.73 14.40
C THR A 53 -21.83 -19.98 13.82
N GLU A 54 -21.85 -20.13 12.50
CA GLU A 54 -22.44 -21.29 11.78
C GLU A 54 -21.53 -22.53 11.76
N LYS A 55 -20.35 -22.49 12.40
CA LYS A 55 -19.34 -23.56 12.38
C LYS A 55 -18.91 -23.99 10.96
N ALA A 56 -18.78 -23.03 10.06
CA ALA A 56 -18.45 -23.28 8.65
C ALA A 56 -17.18 -24.11 8.46
N PHE A 57 -16.16 -23.90 9.30
CA PHE A 57 -14.91 -24.65 9.25
C PHE A 57 -15.13 -26.16 9.42
N ASP A 58 -15.83 -26.56 10.48
CA ASP A 58 -16.13 -27.97 10.80
C ASP A 58 -16.88 -28.65 9.65
N ILE A 59 -17.87 -27.97 9.08
CA ILE A 59 -18.76 -28.45 8.01
C ILE A 59 -18.01 -28.57 6.67
N ILE A 60 -17.08 -27.66 6.40
CA ILE A 60 -16.22 -27.70 5.22
C ILE A 60 -15.18 -28.82 5.36
N MET A 61 -14.71 -29.07 6.59
CA MET A 61 -13.85 -30.21 6.94
C MET A 61 -14.55 -31.57 6.81
N GLU A 62 -15.84 -31.68 7.16
CA GLU A 62 -16.65 -32.89 6.90
C GLU A 62 -16.68 -33.27 5.40
N ARG A 63 -16.51 -32.30 4.50
CA ARG A 63 -16.50 -32.51 3.03
C ARG A 63 -15.10 -32.70 2.44
N LYS A 64 -14.02 -32.68 3.24
CA LYS A 64 -12.62 -32.77 2.79
C LYS A 64 -12.34 -33.96 1.86
N GLN A 65 -12.81 -35.17 2.21
CA GLN A 65 -12.53 -36.37 1.40
C GLN A 65 -13.14 -36.28 0.00
N LEU A 66 -14.35 -35.71 -0.13
CA LEU A 66 -14.98 -35.51 -1.43
C LEU A 66 -14.20 -34.50 -2.26
N ILE A 67 -13.82 -33.36 -1.66
CA ILE A 67 -13.03 -32.30 -2.30
C ILE A 67 -11.69 -32.85 -2.83
N ASN A 68 -10.99 -33.65 -2.03
CA ASN A 68 -9.72 -34.26 -2.42
C ASN A 68 -9.84 -35.30 -3.56
N ASN A 69 -10.99 -35.99 -3.67
CA ASN A 69 -11.18 -37.07 -4.66
C ASN A 69 -11.43 -36.55 -6.09
N GLU A 70 -11.81 -35.28 -6.25
CA GLU A 70 -12.16 -34.69 -7.56
C GLU A 70 -10.97 -34.47 -8.50
N ASN A 71 -9.72 -34.62 -8.01
CA ASN A 71 -8.48 -34.38 -8.76
C ASN A 71 -8.40 -32.99 -9.44
N ASN A 72 -9.15 -32.01 -8.91
CA ASN A 72 -9.28 -30.67 -9.45
C ASN A 72 -8.35 -29.70 -8.69
N SER A 73 -7.34 -29.16 -9.38
CA SER A 73 -6.34 -28.23 -8.82
C SER A 73 -6.99 -26.97 -8.24
N ASP A 74 -7.93 -26.39 -8.97
CA ASP A 74 -8.47 -25.06 -8.71
C ASP A 74 -9.45 -25.10 -7.53
N LEU A 75 -10.21 -26.20 -7.44
CA LEU A 75 -11.01 -26.55 -6.26
C LEU A 75 -10.11 -26.80 -5.04
N THR A 76 -9.00 -27.52 -5.21
CA THR A 76 -8.07 -27.84 -4.10
C THR A 76 -7.39 -26.58 -3.55
N ASP A 77 -6.93 -25.69 -4.44
CA ASP A 77 -6.30 -24.42 -4.04
C ASP A 77 -7.34 -23.46 -3.42
N SER A 78 -8.53 -23.33 -4.02
CA SER A 78 -9.62 -22.52 -3.46
C SER A 78 -10.08 -23.03 -2.10
N TYR A 79 -10.13 -24.36 -1.90
CA TYR A 79 -10.39 -24.99 -0.62
C TYR A 79 -9.28 -24.69 0.40
N GLY A 80 -8.00 -24.77 0.00
CA GLY A 80 -6.87 -24.32 0.82
C GLY A 80 -6.96 -22.84 1.23
N ARG A 81 -7.36 -21.95 0.31
CA ARG A 81 -7.60 -20.52 0.60
C ARG A 81 -8.74 -20.33 1.60
N VAL A 82 -9.81 -21.11 1.50
CA VAL A 82 -10.90 -21.14 2.50
C VAL A 82 -10.39 -21.63 3.86
N LEU A 83 -9.56 -22.67 3.92
CA LEU A 83 -8.94 -23.12 5.17
C LEU A 83 -8.08 -22.02 5.79
N ILE A 84 -7.22 -21.33 5.02
CA ILE A 84 -6.43 -20.19 5.51
C ILE A 84 -7.32 -19.03 5.98
N ALA A 85 -8.43 -18.77 5.28
CA ALA A 85 -9.32 -17.65 5.63
C ALA A 85 -10.20 -17.91 6.86
N LEU A 86 -10.51 -19.18 7.17
CA LEU A 86 -11.41 -19.61 8.25
C LEU A 86 -10.68 -20.19 9.48
N ALA A 87 -9.51 -20.83 9.33
CA ALA A 87 -8.75 -21.40 10.44
C ALA A 87 -8.11 -20.29 11.30
N THR A 88 -8.06 -20.51 12.62
CA THR A 88 -7.57 -19.52 13.59
C THR A 88 -6.79 -20.12 14.76
N SER A 89 -6.25 -21.32 14.62
CA SER A 89 -5.47 -22.01 15.67
C SER A 89 -4.47 -23.00 15.06
N ASP A 90 -3.41 -23.30 15.81
CA ASP A 90 -2.38 -24.29 15.44
C ASP A 90 -2.86 -25.76 15.60
N GLU A 91 -4.04 -25.98 16.20
CA GLU A 91 -4.64 -27.29 16.54
C GLU A 91 -5.21 -28.05 15.33
N GLN A 92 -4.54 -27.96 14.18
CA GLN A 92 -4.95 -28.58 12.92
C GLN A 92 -4.41 -30.00 12.76
N SER A 93 -5.13 -30.84 12.01
CA SER A 93 -4.63 -32.17 11.62
C SER A 93 -3.43 -32.04 10.66
N GLU A 94 -2.53 -33.02 10.64
CA GLU A 94 -1.32 -32.96 9.80
C GLU A 94 -1.63 -32.78 8.31
N ASP A 95 -2.68 -33.42 7.79
CA ASP A 95 -3.11 -33.24 6.40
C ASP A 95 -3.87 -31.94 6.15
N ASN A 96 -4.25 -31.18 7.19
CA ASN A 96 -4.65 -29.78 7.06
C ASN A 96 -3.42 -28.88 7.02
N LYS A 97 -2.43 -29.12 7.91
CA LYS A 97 -1.16 -28.38 7.92
C LYS A 97 -0.46 -28.44 6.57
N LYS A 98 -0.30 -29.63 5.97
CA LYS A 98 0.31 -29.80 4.63
C LYS A 98 -0.40 -28.98 3.55
N LEU A 99 -1.74 -28.99 3.52
CA LEU A 99 -2.51 -28.23 2.54
C LEU A 99 -2.39 -26.72 2.78
N ILE A 100 -2.47 -26.28 4.04
CA ILE A 100 -2.26 -24.88 4.42
C ILE A 100 -0.84 -24.41 4.05
N LEU A 101 0.21 -25.22 4.25
CA LEU A 101 1.57 -24.92 3.80
C LEU A 101 1.61 -24.75 2.27
N ASN A 102 1.18 -25.76 1.51
CA ASN A 102 1.23 -25.76 0.04
C ASN A 102 0.44 -24.58 -0.56
N THR A 103 -0.75 -24.26 -0.04
CA THR A 103 -1.49 -23.07 -0.47
C THR A 103 -0.81 -21.77 -0.03
N THR A 104 -0.15 -21.72 1.13
CA THR A 104 0.61 -20.52 1.54
C THR A 104 1.85 -20.31 0.67
N GLU A 105 2.55 -21.38 0.29
CA GLU A 105 3.67 -21.31 -0.67
C GLU A 105 3.16 -20.79 -2.03
N ASN A 106 2.08 -21.37 -2.56
CA ASN A 106 1.42 -20.88 -3.78
C ASN A 106 1.08 -19.39 -3.69
N LEU A 107 0.49 -18.94 -2.58
CA LEU A 107 0.14 -17.52 -2.35
C LEU A 107 1.38 -16.61 -2.27
N TYR A 108 2.48 -17.07 -1.66
CA TYR A 108 3.75 -16.36 -1.58
C TYR A 108 4.41 -16.23 -2.96
N GLN A 109 4.44 -17.30 -3.75
CA GLN A 109 4.94 -17.26 -5.14
C GLN A 109 4.01 -16.40 -6.03
N LEU A 110 2.70 -16.39 -5.76
CA LEU A 110 1.76 -15.53 -6.46
C LEU A 110 2.01 -14.05 -6.12
N CYS A 111 2.23 -13.69 -4.85
CA CYS A 111 2.65 -12.33 -4.46
C CYS A 111 3.89 -11.86 -5.24
N LYS A 112 4.90 -12.72 -5.40
CA LYS A 112 6.10 -12.42 -6.19
C LYS A 112 5.80 -12.16 -7.67
N LYS A 113 4.89 -12.92 -8.29
CA LYS A 113 4.44 -12.68 -9.68
C LYS A 113 3.63 -11.38 -9.81
N THR A 114 2.84 -11.05 -8.79
CA THR A 114 1.97 -9.86 -8.74
C THR A 114 2.76 -8.57 -8.55
N ASP A 115 3.77 -8.57 -7.68
CA ASP A 115 4.70 -7.44 -7.46
C ASP A 115 5.48 -7.04 -8.72
N GLN A 116 5.72 -8.01 -9.62
CA GLN A 116 6.34 -7.76 -10.93
C GLN A 116 5.43 -7.03 -11.94
N GLN A 117 4.13 -6.81 -11.64
CA GLN A 117 3.18 -6.16 -12.54
C GLN A 117 3.02 -4.66 -12.21
N ASP A 118 2.88 -3.83 -13.25
CA ASP A 118 2.79 -2.36 -13.12
C ASP A 118 1.53 -1.86 -12.38
N ASP A 119 0.47 -2.67 -12.32
CA ASP A 119 -0.80 -2.41 -11.63
C ASP A 119 -1.03 -3.33 -10.41
N LEU A 120 0.04 -4.01 -9.95
CA LEU A 120 0.02 -4.95 -8.84
C LEU A 120 -1.11 -6.00 -8.93
N THR A 121 -1.47 -6.43 -10.15
CA THR A 121 -2.57 -7.36 -10.40
C THR A 121 -2.11 -8.51 -11.30
N PHE A 122 -2.35 -9.76 -10.87
CA PHE A 122 -1.97 -10.96 -11.63
C PHE A 122 -3.06 -12.04 -11.50
N GLU A 123 -3.41 -12.69 -12.62
CA GLU A 123 -4.52 -13.68 -12.71
C GLU A 123 -5.87 -13.17 -12.15
N GLY A 124 -6.07 -11.84 -12.15
CA GLY A 124 -7.26 -11.17 -11.60
C GLY A 124 -7.20 -10.85 -10.11
N TYR A 125 -6.14 -11.26 -9.39
CA TYR A 125 -5.91 -10.92 -7.99
C TYR A 125 -5.00 -9.71 -7.85
N HIS A 126 -5.46 -8.68 -7.14
CA HIS A 126 -4.59 -7.58 -6.70
C HIS A 126 -3.75 -8.01 -5.49
N LEU A 127 -2.51 -7.51 -5.39
CA LEU A 127 -1.54 -7.88 -4.35
C LEU A 127 -2.10 -7.79 -2.92
N SER A 128 -2.94 -6.77 -2.64
CA SER A 128 -3.57 -6.59 -1.32
C SER A 128 -4.46 -7.75 -0.87
N GLU A 129 -4.98 -8.55 -1.81
CA GLU A 129 -5.86 -9.69 -1.52
C GLU A 129 -5.06 -10.93 -1.17
N LEU A 130 -3.92 -11.11 -1.83
CA LEU A 130 -2.96 -12.19 -1.56
C LEU A 130 -2.28 -11.96 -0.20
N LEU A 131 -1.88 -10.72 0.07
CA LEU A 131 -1.34 -10.28 1.36
C LEU A 131 -2.38 -10.37 2.50
N GLU A 132 -3.68 -10.22 2.21
CA GLU A 132 -4.74 -10.45 3.21
C GLU A 132 -4.79 -11.92 3.66
N LEU A 133 -4.71 -12.86 2.71
CA LEU A 133 -4.61 -14.28 3.04
C LEU A 133 -3.29 -14.61 3.75
N LEU A 134 -2.19 -13.98 3.34
CA LEU A 134 -0.86 -14.23 3.91
C LEU A 134 -0.74 -13.70 5.35
N ASP A 135 -1.35 -12.55 5.69
CA ASP A 135 -1.54 -12.05 7.07
C ASP A 135 -2.28 -13.08 7.95
N ARG A 136 -3.31 -13.75 7.42
CA ARG A 136 -4.04 -14.81 8.13
C ARG A 136 -3.19 -16.07 8.28
N ALA A 137 -2.52 -16.52 7.22
CA ALA A 137 -1.62 -17.67 7.25
C ALA A 137 -0.47 -17.48 8.26
N PHE A 138 0.09 -16.27 8.35
CA PHE A 138 1.13 -15.88 9.30
C PHE A 138 0.61 -15.72 10.75
N THR A 139 -0.65 -16.08 11.05
CA THR A 139 -1.07 -16.31 12.45
C THR A 139 -0.66 -17.69 12.98
N ASN A 140 -0.26 -18.61 12.10
CA ASN A 140 0.21 -19.95 12.45
C ASN A 140 1.75 -19.99 12.51
N THR A 141 2.31 -20.45 13.63
CA THR A 141 3.77 -20.43 13.86
C THR A 141 4.51 -21.37 12.91
N TYR A 142 3.94 -22.53 12.60
CA TYR A 142 4.55 -23.53 11.72
C TYR A 142 4.58 -23.06 10.26
N VAL A 143 3.56 -22.33 9.81
CA VAL A 143 3.54 -21.67 8.50
C VAL A 143 4.66 -20.63 8.38
N ILE A 144 4.84 -19.78 9.40
CA ILE A 144 5.95 -18.80 9.41
C ILE A 144 7.29 -19.51 9.29
N LYS A 145 7.55 -20.51 10.16
CA LYS A 145 8.83 -21.21 10.14
C LYS A 145 9.10 -21.86 8.78
N HIS A 146 8.11 -22.52 8.18
CA HIS A 146 8.26 -23.09 6.85
C HIS A 146 8.62 -22.02 5.80
N ILE A 147 7.80 -20.97 5.64
CA ILE A 147 8.00 -19.96 4.59
C ILE A 147 9.29 -19.13 4.74
N LEU A 148 9.81 -18.98 5.98
CA LEU A 148 11.02 -18.19 6.25
C LEU A 148 12.31 -19.02 6.35
N GLU A 149 12.23 -20.30 6.74
CA GLU A 149 13.39 -21.19 6.89
C GLU A 149 13.65 -22.04 5.62
N ASP A 150 12.73 -22.06 4.64
CA ASP A 150 12.90 -22.95 3.49
C ASP A 150 14.07 -22.57 2.57
N LYS A 151 14.73 -23.60 2.05
CA LYS A 151 15.97 -23.51 1.27
C LYS A 151 15.70 -23.49 -0.24
N ILE A 152 14.52 -23.04 -0.65
CA ILE A 152 14.06 -23.01 -2.03
C ILE A 152 14.71 -21.84 -2.80
N ASN A 153 15.98 -22.08 -3.16
CA ASN A 153 16.77 -21.47 -4.24
C ASN A 153 16.92 -19.93 -4.30
N GLU A 154 18.18 -19.54 -4.12
CA GLU A 154 18.84 -18.32 -4.62
C GLU A 154 18.53 -16.93 -4.00
N LYS A 155 19.57 -16.40 -3.35
CA LYS A 155 19.97 -14.96 -3.28
C LYS A 155 19.09 -13.96 -2.52
N SER A 156 17.82 -14.26 -2.21
CA SER A 156 16.98 -13.39 -1.38
C SER A 156 16.12 -14.21 -0.43
N THR A 157 16.17 -13.92 0.87
CA THR A 157 15.33 -14.61 1.87
C THR A 157 13.89 -14.09 1.79
N ALA A 158 12.92 -14.86 2.28
CA ALA A 158 11.53 -14.39 2.34
C ALA A 158 11.40 -13.08 3.15
N ILE A 159 12.22 -12.92 4.19
CA ILE A 159 12.32 -11.70 5.00
C ILE A 159 12.79 -10.52 4.15
N GLN A 160 13.84 -10.69 3.35
CA GLN A 160 14.32 -9.67 2.42
C GLN A 160 13.22 -9.28 1.42
N TYR A 161 12.52 -10.24 0.81
CA TYR A 161 11.41 -9.95 -0.11
C TYR A 161 10.29 -9.11 0.55
N PHE A 162 9.78 -9.50 1.73
CA PHE A 162 8.74 -8.71 2.40
C PHE A 162 9.23 -7.30 2.80
N THR A 163 10.52 -7.18 3.11
CA THR A 163 11.17 -5.90 3.45
C THR A 163 11.28 -4.99 2.23
N GLU A 164 11.82 -5.50 1.12
CA GLU A 164 11.93 -4.78 -0.16
C GLU A 164 10.56 -4.41 -0.72
N LEU A 165 9.57 -5.29 -0.63
CA LEU A 165 8.19 -5.03 -1.05
C LEU A 165 7.53 -3.94 -0.18
N PHE A 166 7.77 -3.93 1.13
CA PHE A 166 7.31 -2.85 2.00
C PHE A 166 7.99 -1.52 1.67
N LEU A 167 9.32 -1.50 1.49
CA LEU A 167 10.09 -0.33 1.04
C LEU A 167 9.65 0.17 -0.34
N SER A 168 9.15 -0.73 -1.19
CA SER A 168 8.63 -0.46 -2.53
C SER A 168 7.27 0.25 -2.53
N LEU A 169 6.45 0.08 -1.48
CA LEU A 169 5.04 0.51 -1.43
C LEU A 169 4.67 1.50 -0.29
N TYR A 170 5.48 1.64 0.77
CA TYR A 170 5.10 2.43 1.96
C TYR A 170 4.74 3.90 1.70
N GLY A 171 5.15 4.47 0.56
CA GLY A 171 4.75 5.80 0.09
C GLY A 171 3.23 5.99 0.03
N ALA A 172 2.45 4.93 -0.21
CA ALA A 172 0.98 4.95 -0.15
C ALA A 172 0.40 5.20 1.26
N LEU A 173 1.24 5.28 2.30
CA LEU A 173 0.87 5.75 3.65
C LEU A 173 1.22 7.24 3.91
N LEU A 174 1.86 7.90 2.95
CA LEU A 174 2.41 9.27 3.04
C LEU A 174 1.76 10.24 2.05
N ASP A 175 1.42 9.75 0.85
CA ASP A 175 0.61 10.43 -0.17
C ASP A 175 -0.75 10.89 0.42
N PRO A 176 -1.26 12.09 0.06
CA PRO A 176 -2.59 12.58 0.47
C PRO A 176 -3.79 11.93 -0.27
N GLU A 177 -3.64 11.48 -1.52
CA GLU A 177 -4.72 10.86 -2.33
C GLU A 177 -4.41 9.42 -2.79
N PRO A 178 -3.79 8.52 -1.98
CA PRO A 178 -3.26 7.26 -2.47
C PRO A 178 -4.34 6.20 -2.61
N ASP A 179 -4.04 5.24 -3.49
CA ASP A 179 -4.88 4.10 -3.82
C ASP A 179 -5.24 3.28 -2.57
N GLU A 180 -6.54 3.03 -2.38
CA GLU A 180 -7.07 2.26 -1.25
C GLU A 180 -6.68 0.77 -1.28
N LEU A 181 -6.25 0.26 -2.43
CA LEU A 181 -5.70 -1.09 -2.57
C LEU A 181 -4.21 -1.11 -2.21
N GLU A 182 -3.43 -0.10 -2.60
CA GLU A 182 -2.02 0.04 -2.19
C GLU A 182 -1.90 0.27 -0.67
N LYS A 183 -2.68 1.21 -0.11
CA LYS A 183 -2.86 1.41 1.35
C LYS A 183 -3.12 0.08 2.08
N ARG A 184 -3.98 -0.77 1.49
CA ARG A 184 -4.38 -2.07 2.05
C ARG A 184 -3.24 -3.09 1.95
N ALA A 185 -2.50 -3.14 0.84
CA ALA A 185 -1.31 -3.96 0.69
C ALA A 185 -0.25 -3.61 1.76
N VAL A 186 0.12 -2.33 1.91
CA VAL A 186 1.10 -1.90 2.93
C VAL A 186 0.65 -2.24 4.35
N LYS A 187 -0.65 -2.11 4.64
CA LYS A 187 -1.21 -2.49 5.95
C LYS A 187 -1.05 -3.98 6.24
N TYR A 188 -1.27 -4.87 5.27
CA TYR A 188 -1.05 -6.30 5.47
C TYR A 188 0.45 -6.66 5.52
N LEU A 189 1.30 -6.00 4.73
CA LEU A 189 2.76 -6.12 4.83
C LEU A 189 3.28 -5.75 6.22
N LEU A 190 2.84 -4.63 6.80
CA LEU A 190 3.20 -4.23 8.17
C LEU A 190 2.80 -5.28 9.21
N ARG A 191 1.75 -6.06 8.98
CA ARG A 191 1.33 -7.11 9.89
C ARG A 191 2.13 -8.39 9.72
N ILE A 192 2.38 -8.80 8.47
CA ILE A 192 3.31 -9.89 8.14
C ILE A 192 4.68 -9.61 8.78
N LEU A 193 5.22 -8.40 8.58
CA LEU A 193 6.47 -7.93 9.19
C LEU A 193 6.42 -7.87 10.71
N LEU A 194 5.26 -7.57 11.32
CA LEU A 194 5.07 -7.65 12.77
C LEU A 194 5.08 -9.08 13.31
N GLN A 195 4.52 -10.05 12.57
CA GLN A 195 4.65 -11.45 12.95
C GLN A 195 6.11 -11.89 12.83
N ILE A 196 6.78 -11.59 11.72
CA ILE A 196 8.21 -11.88 11.50
C ILE A 196 9.06 -11.27 12.63
N SER A 197 8.83 -10.00 12.99
CA SER A 197 9.58 -9.30 14.03
C SER A 197 9.30 -9.82 15.45
N SER A 198 8.32 -10.71 15.64
CA SER A 198 8.04 -11.33 16.94
C SER A 198 8.92 -12.56 17.23
N TYR A 199 9.76 -12.99 16.27
CA TYR A 199 10.70 -14.09 16.41
C TYR A 199 12.15 -13.56 16.44
N PRO A 200 12.88 -13.71 17.57
CA PRO A 200 14.27 -13.22 17.70
C PRO A 200 15.23 -13.74 16.63
N GLU A 201 15.01 -14.97 16.13
CA GLU A 201 15.83 -15.58 15.07
C GLU A 201 15.74 -14.86 13.72
N TYR A 202 14.65 -14.12 13.46
CA TYR A 202 14.43 -13.40 12.19
C TYR A 202 14.71 -11.90 12.31
N LEU A 203 14.65 -11.32 13.52
CA LEU A 203 14.88 -9.89 13.75
C LEU A 203 16.23 -9.39 13.23
N LYS A 204 17.30 -10.22 13.25
CA LYS A 204 18.60 -9.79 12.71
C LYS A 204 18.50 -9.43 11.22
N GLN A 205 17.85 -10.28 10.40
CA GLN A 205 17.71 -10.02 8.96
C GLN A 205 16.87 -8.78 8.65
N LEU A 206 15.94 -8.41 9.56
CA LEU A 206 15.22 -7.14 9.48
C LEU A 206 16.11 -5.94 9.84
N ILE A 207 17.01 -6.09 10.82
CA ILE A 207 17.95 -5.04 11.28
C ILE A 207 19.06 -4.79 10.26
N ASP A 208 19.51 -5.83 9.57
CA ASP A 208 20.52 -5.78 8.50
C ASP A 208 20.04 -4.88 7.31
N ASN A 209 18.73 -4.57 7.19
CA ASN A 209 18.21 -3.57 6.27
C ASN A 209 18.01 -2.20 6.95
N HIS A 210 19.00 -1.32 6.81
CA HIS A 210 18.95 0.01 7.44
C HIS A 210 17.78 0.89 6.95
N GLN A 211 17.40 0.84 5.67
CA GLN A 211 16.27 1.64 5.16
C GLN A 211 14.96 1.25 5.86
N PHE A 212 14.74 -0.05 6.06
CA PHE A 212 13.60 -0.59 6.80
C PHE A 212 13.56 -0.07 8.24
N CYS A 213 14.67 -0.16 8.98
CA CYS A 213 14.76 0.35 10.35
C CYS A 213 14.42 1.85 10.43
N ILE A 214 14.94 2.66 9.49
CA ILE A 214 14.66 4.11 9.42
C ILE A 214 13.16 4.37 9.23
N ILE A 215 12.50 3.66 8.30
CA ILE A 215 11.08 3.87 7.99
C ILE A 215 10.16 3.31 9.09
N ILE A 216 10.54 2.21 9.74
CA ILE A 216 9.76 1.65 10.87
C ILE A 216 9.83 2.54 12.10
N GLU A 217 11.01 3.04 12.48
CA GLU A 217 11.16 4.05 13.55
C GLU A 217 10.28 5.28 13.27
N SER A 218 10.31 5.75 12.02
CA SER A 218 9.58 6.94 11.63
C SER A 218 8.05 6.76 11.67
N LEU A 219 7.57 5.56 11.29
CA LEU A 219 6.16 5.20 11.37
C LEU A 219 5.71 4.92 12.80
N ALA A 220 6.57 4.36 13.65
CA ALA A 220 6.32 4.18 15.08
C ALA A 220 6.07 5.52 15.79
N ASN A 221 6.80 6.57 15.39
CA ASN A 221 6.62 7.92 15.91
C ASN A 221 5.33 8.62 15.44
N ARG A 222 4.57 8.05 14.49
CA ARG A 222 3.27 8.60 14.05
C ARG A 222 2.09 8.11 14.91
N PRO A 223 1.05 8.94 15.12
CA PRO A 223 -0.17 8.51 15.79
C PRO A 223 -0.93 7.43 14.97
N LYS A 224 -1.60 6.50 15.66
CA LYS A 224 -2.42 5.41 15.07
C LYS A 224 -1.64 4.48 14.12
N ARG A 225 -0.37 4.19 14.43
CA ARG A 225 0.53 3.28 13.70
C ARG A 225 1.08 2.18 14.61
N ASP A 226 0.18 1.52 15.34
CA ASP A 226 0.54 0.67 16.48
C ASP A 226 1.24 -0.64 16.06
N ASP A 227 0.99 -1.13 14.83
CA ASP A 227 1.74 -2.25 14.25
C ASP A 227 3.23 -1.88 14.06
N ALA A 228 3.52 -0.70 13.48
CA ALA A 228 4.89 -0.20 13.30
C ALA A 228 5.60 0.10 14.63
N LYS A 229 4.87 0.61 15.64
CA LYS A 229 5.40 0.75 17.00
C LYS A 229 5.88 -0.56 17.59
N ARG A 230 5.10 -1.64 17.44
CA ARG A 230 5.46 -2.95 17.96
C ARG A 230 6.67 -3.54 17.24
N ILE A 231 6.77 -3.42 15.91
CA ILE A 231 8.00 -3.79 15.17
C ILE A 231 9.20 -3.00 15.72
N TRP A 232 9.06 -1.69 15.89
CA TRP A 232 10.16 -0.85 16.38
C TRP A 232 10.59 -1.21 17.80
N CYS A 233 9.67 -1.49 18.72
CA CYS A 233 10.01 -1.97 20.07
C CYS A 233 10.80 -3.29 20.04
N ASN A 234 10.43 -4.23 19.17
CA ASN A 234 11.13 -5.50 19.01
C ASN A 234 12.55 -5.30 18.44
N ILE A 235 12.70 -4.41 17.45
CA ILE A 235 14.01 -4.02 16.90
C ILE A 235 14.88 -3.34 17.97
N GLN A 236 14.33 -2.36 18.70
CA GLN A 236 15.04 -1.60 19.72
C GLN A 236 15.61 -2.51 20.82
N GLN A 237 14.90 -3.56 21.24
CA GLN A 237 15.40 -4.50 22.24
C GLN A 237 16.74 -5.12 21.84
N ILE A 238 16.89 -5.55 20.58
CA ILE A 238 18.14 -6.16 20.08
C ILE A 238 19.22 -5.12 19.79
N MET A 239 18.86 -3.93 19.27
CA MET A 239 19.83 -2.85 19.07
C MET A 239 20.40 -2.35 20.42
N SER A 240 19.56 -2.21 21.45
CA SER A 240 19.98 -1.81 22.80
C SER A 240 20.85 -2.84 23.54
N THR A 241 20.79 -4.12 23.17
CA THR A 241 21.75 -5.12 23.67
C THR A 241 23.12 -5.08 22.98
N ASN A 242 23.24 -4.40 21.83
CA ASN A 242 24.48 -4.33 21.05
C ASN A 242 25.22 -2.98 21.14
N GLU A 243 24.52 -1.85 21.32
CA GLU A 243 25.15 -0.53 21.51
C GLU A 243 24.80 0.10 22.87
N GLN A 244 25.74 0.07 23.82
CA GLN A 244 25.80 1.10 24.85
C GLN A 244 26.35 2.39 24.24
N LYS A 245 25.57 3.48 24.33
CA LYS A 245 25.86 4.83 23.79
C LYS A 245 26.04 4.93 22.27
N LYS A 246 24.93 5.17 21.58
CA LYS A 246 24.84 6.30 20.63
C LYS A 246 23.66 7.17 21.00
N GLU A 247 23.88 8.47 21.06
CA GLU A 247 22.81 9.45 21.16
C GLU A 247 22.12 9.61 19.80
N ARG A 248 21.03 10.39 19.75
CA ARG A 248 20.11 10.49 18.60
C ARG A 248 20.86 10.91 17.32
N SER A 249 21.27 9.95 16.50
CA SER A 249 22.00 10.22 15.26
C SER A 249 21.10 10.83 14.19
N SER A 250 21.47 12.02 13.77
CA SER A 250 20.84 12.80 12.71
C SER A 250 21.02 12.12 11.37
N LYS A 251 19.98 11.45 10.87
CA LYS A 251 20.10 10.61 9.66
C LYS A 251 20.26 11.41 8.36
N ILE A 252 19.63 12.59 8.29
CA ILE A 252 19.88 13.59 7.26
C ILE A 252 20.48 14.85 7.88
N TYR A 253 21.58 15.32 7.32
CA TYR A 253 22.19 16.62 7.62
C TYR A 253 21.99 17.54 6.42
N ILE A 254 21.59 18.80 6.63
CA ILE A 254 21.51 19.80 5.55
C ILE A 254 22.56 20.90 5.76
N SER A 255 23.50 20.97 4.82
CA SER A 255 24.43 22.09 4.68
C SER A 255 23.81 23.19 3.83
N TYR A 256 23.85 24.44 4.31
CA TYR A 256 23.40 25.62 3.58
C TYR A 256 24.11 26.87 4.13
N ASP A 257 24.09 27.97 3.38
CA ASP A 257 24.61 29.27 3.83
C ASP A 257 23.49 30.10 4.49
N TYR A 258 23.83 30.91 5.51
CA TYR A 258 22.85 31.68 6.29
C TYR A 258 21.98 32.63 5.43
N THR A 259 22.50 33.11 4.29
CA THR A 259 21.71 33.90 3.32
C THR A 259 20.52 33.13 2.71
N ASN A 260 20.52 31.78 2.81
CA ASN A 260 19.46 30.90 2.35
C ASN A 260 18.62 30.29 3.49
N GLU A 261 18.70 30.81 4.72
CA GLU A 261 18.01 30.26 5.90
C GLU A 261 16.49 30.13 5.75
N GLU A 262 15.82 31.13 5.18
CA GLU A 262 14.36 31.08 4.96
C GLU A 262 13.96 29.99 3.94
N PHE A 263 14.73 29.87 2.85
CA PHE A 263 14.57 28.78 1.88
C PHE A 263 14.85 27.40 2.52
N CYS A 264 15.87 27.30 3.38
CA CYS A 264 16.16 26.08 4.13
C CYS A 264 14.99 25.70 5.04
N LYS A 265 14.44 26.65 5.80
CA LYS A 265 13.26 26.47 6.66
C LYS A 265 12.03 25.99 5.90
N GLU A 266 11.73 26.59 4.74
CA GLU A 266 10.62 26.16 3.89
C GLU A 266 10.85 24.77 3.27
N LEU A 267 12.08 24.48 2.81
CA LEU A 267 12.42 23.17 2.27
C LEU A 267 12.33 22.08 3.34
N VAL A 268 12.90 22.29 4.53
CA VAL A 268 12.79 21.39 5.69
C VAL A 268 11.34 21.12 6.06
N LYS A 269 10.48 22.16 6.04
CA LYS A 269 9.04 22.05 6.30
C LYS A 269 8.31 21.22 5.23
N GLU A 270 8.63 21.36 3.95
CA GLU A 270 8.05 20.53 2.89
C GLU A 270 8.63 19.09 2.87
N LEU A 271 9.91 18.92 3.19
CA LEU A 271 10.54 17.62 3.35
C LEU A 271 9.94 16.85 4.52
N ARG A 272 9.76 17.46 5.70
CA ARG A 272 9.13 16.84 6.89
C ARG A 272 7.64 16.47 6.71
N LYS A 273 6.97 16.97 5.66
CA LYS A 273 5.64 16.49 5.23
C LYS A 273 5.74 15.18 4.43
N ARG A 274 6.66 15.11 3.46
CA ARG A 274 6.80 14.03 2.47
C ARG A 274 7.61 12.85 2.99
N MET A 275 8.65 13.12 3.77
CA MET A 275 9.49 12.13 4.42
C MET A 275 9.55 12.32 5.92
N THR A 276 10.08 11.31 6.58
CA THR A 276 10.01 11.12 8.02
C THR A 276 11.36 10.77 8.64
N ILE A 277 12.41 10.77 7.82
CA ILE A 277 13.79 10.59 8.27
C ILE A 277 14.18 11.83 9.10
N PRO A 278 14.81 11.70 10.28
CA PRO A 278 15.27 12.84 11.06
C PRO A 278 16.18 13.76 10.24
N ILE A 279 15.74 15.01 10.05
CA ILE A 279 16.50 16.08 9.41
C ILE A 279 17.08 16.98 10.49
N TRP A 280 18.40 17.09 10.53
CA TRP A 280 19.14 18.05 11.34
C TRP A 280 19.56 19.26 10.50
N VAL A 281 19.51 20.41 11.15
CA VAL A 281 19.87 21.74 10.66
C VAL A 281 20.42 22.54 11.84
N ASP A 282 21.41 23.40 11.60
CA ASP A 282 22.02 24.24 12.64
C ASP A 282 20.99 25.14 13.34
N TYR A 283 20.11 25.82 12.60
CA TYR A 283 19.15 26.80 13.10
C TYR A 283 18.09 26.25 14.09
N GLU A 284 18.00 24.93 14.27
CA GLU A 284 17.11 24.28 15.27
C GLU A 284 17.86 23.60 16.40
N ASN A 285 19.19 23.41 16.30
CA ASN A 285 19.96 22.51 17.16
C ASN A 285 21.28 23.12 17.70
N VAL A 286 21.67 24.30 17.24
CA VAL A 286 22.88 25.02 17.68
C VAL A 286 22.47 26.25 18.49
N ASP A 287 22.53 26.12 19.82
CA ASP A 287 22.70 27.31 20.67
C ASP A 287 24.09 27.93 20.41
N LEU A 288 24.21 29.25 20.54
CA LEU A 288 25.44 29.99 20.25
C LEU A 288 26.53 29.77 21.32
N SER A 289 27.19 28.61 21.28
CA SER A 289 28.38 28.27 22.07
C SER A 289 29.65 28.27 21.21
N ASP A 290 30.81 28.36 21.85
CA ASP A 290 32.12 28.45 21.19
C ASP A 290 32.51 27.16 20.43
N ASP A 291 31.93 26.00 20.79
CA ASP A 291 32.29 24.67 20.24
C ASP A 291 31.44 24.24 19.01
N MET A 292 30.82 25.21 18.31
CA MET A 292 29.89 24.99 17.19
C MET A 292 30.39 23.97 16.14
N TRP A 293 31.68 24.00 15.80
CA TRP A 293 32.26 23.10 14.79
C TRP A 293 32.33 21.64 15.22
N GLU A 294 32.55 21.34 16.51
CA GLU A 294 32.56 19.95 17.01
C GLU A 294 31.16 19.33 16.91
N TYR A 295 30.13 20.12 17.22
CA TYR A 295 28.73 19.69 17.09
C TYR A 295 28.32 19.50 15.62
N ILE A 296 28.73 20.40 14.72
CA ILE A 296 28.52 20.26 13.27
C ILE A 296 29.23 19.02 12.71
N SER A 297 30.52 18.84 13.01
CA SER A 297 31.32 17.73 12.48
C SER A 297 30.83 16.37 12.99
N SER A 298 30.45 16.26 14.27
CA SER A 298 29.81 15.08 14.84
C SER A 298 28.49 14.72 14.13
N ASN A 299 27.63 15.71 13.85
CA ASN A 299 26.39 15.47 13.09
C ASN A 299 26.67 15.03 11.64
N ILE A 300 27.62 15.68 10.95
CA ILE A 300 28.09 15.27 9.62
C ILE A 300 28.63 13.83 9.63
N GLU A 301 29.34 13.40 10.67
CA GLU A 301 29.83 12.03 10.82
C GLU A 301 28.75 11.00 11.12
N SER A 302 27.67 11.41 11.79
CA SER A 302 26.52 10.53 12.10
C SER A 302 25.54 10.38 10.92
N ALA A 303 25.53 11.32 9.98
CA ALA A 303 24.57 11.38 8.89
C ALA A 303 24.80 10.31 7.80
N THR A 304 23.72 9.65 7.40
CA THR A 304 23.72 8.68 6.29
C THR A 304 23.52 9.37 4.93
N VAL A 305 22.83 10.51 4.92
CA VAL A 305 22.72 11.39 3.75
C VAL A 305 23.02 12.84 4.15
N VAL A 306 23.81 13.51 3.33
CA VAL A 306 24.00 14.96 3.38
C VAL A 306 23.30 15.62 2.19
N ILE A 307 22.51 16.65 2.46
CA ILE A 307 21.93 17.54 1.44
C ILE A 307 22.75 18.84 1.47
N ILE A 308 23.14 19.37 0.31
CA ILE A 308 23.85 20.63 0.17
C ILE A 308 22.97 21.62 -0.61
N LEU A 309 22.55 22.70 0.05
CA LEU A 309 21.80 23.78 -0.58
C LEU A 309 22.79 24.79 -1.16
N VAL A 310 23.06 24.70 -2.46
CA VAL A 310 24.05 25.54 -3.15
C VAL A 310 23.43 26.83 -3.68
N SER A 311 24.21 27.90 -3.56
CA SER A 311 23.93 29.27 -4.01
C SER A 311 25.24 29.96 -4.36
N THR A 312 25.16 31.13 -4.97
CA THR A 312 26.31 32.02 -5.16
C THR A 312 26.96 32.36 -3.81
N ALA A 313 26.17 32.66 -2.78
CA ALA A 313 26.68 32.93 -1.42
C ALA A 313 27.38 31.71 -0.79
N TYR A 314 26.81 30.51 -0.89
CA TYR A 314 27.46 29.26 -0.47
C TYR A 314 28.82 29.06 -1.20
N GLY A 315 28.88 29.46 -2.47
CA GLY A 315 30.12 29.44 -3.28
C GLY A 315 31.16 30.50 -2.91
N GLU A 316 30.81 31.49 -2.08
CA GLU A 316 31.70 32.56 -1.63
C GLU A 316 32.04 32.49 -0.13
N SER A 317 31.25 31.73 0.64
CA SER A 317 31.43 31.48 2.07
C SER A 317 32.63 30.57 2.36
N THR A 318 33.63 31.10 3.07
CA THR A 318 34.84 30.36 3.49
C THR A 318 34.54 29.18 4.40
N ASP A 319 33.47 29.28 5.17
CA ASP A 319 33.15 28.35 6.24
C ASP A 319 32.41 27.16 5.63
N LYS A 320 31.54 27.41 4.64
CA LYS A 320 30.90 26.39 3.82
C LYS A 320 31.86 25.69 2.85
N PHE A 321 32.96 26.33 2.46
CA PHE A 321 34.09 25.65 1.82
C PHE A 321 34.77 24.62 2.75
N GLN A 322 35.01 24.97 4.02
CA GLN A 322 35.57 24.04 5.01
C GLN A 322 34.60 22.89 5.32
N GLU A 323 33.33 23.22 5.55
CA GLU A 323 32.25 22.26 5.80
C GLU A 323 32.11 21.26 4.64
N LEU A 324 32.05 21.74 3.38
CA LEU A 324 31.98 20.85 2.22
C LEU A 324 33.25 20.00 2.06
N SER A 325 34.43 20.57 2.30
CA SER A 325 35.69 19.83 2.23
C SER A 325 35.72 18.66 3.24
N TYR A 326 35.15 18.85 4.43
CA TYR A 326 35.01 17.83 5.46
C TYR A 326 33.90 16.80 5.16
N ILE A 327 32.76 17.23 4.60
CA ILE A 327 31.72 16.33 4.07
C ILE A 327 32.31 15.40 2.99
N ILE A 328 33.11 15.94 2.06
CA ILE A 328 33.72 15.16 0.97
C ILE A 328 34.87 14.27 1.47
N SER A 329 35.66 14.68 2.46
CA SER A 329 36.73 13.84 3.01
C SER A 329 36.18 12.65 3.81
N THR A 330 35.19 12.88 4.69
CA THR A 330 34.53 11.80 5.46
C THR A 330 33.71 10.82 4.60
N ASN A 331 33.41 11.18 3.34
CA ASN A 331 32.76 10.31 2.35
C ASN A 331 33.77 9.56 1.45
N LYS A 332 35.09 9.72 1.68
CA LYS A 332 36.16 8.95 1.01
C LYS A 332 36.80 7.88 1.91
N SER A 333 36.60 7.96 3.22
CA SER A 333 37.33 7.16 4.22
C SER A 333 36.53 6.01 4.86
N ARG A 334 35.24 5.86 4.53
CA ARG A 334 34.38 4.76 5.00
C ARG A 334 33.99 3.86 3.84
N ASP A 335 33.89 2.55 4.09
CA ASP A 335 33.38 1.57 3.11
C ASP A 335 31.93 1.86 2.71
N GLU A 336 31.15 2.42 3.63
CA GLU A 336 29.83 2.99 3.38
C GLU A 336 29.94 4.44 2.90
N LYS A 337 29.63 4.65 1.61
CA LYS A 337 29.53 6.00 1.03
C LYS A 337 28.23 6.67 1.49
N LYS A 338 28.34 7.83 2.14
CA LYS A 338 27.20 8.68 2.49
C LYS A 338 26.49 9.14 1.22
N GLY A 339 25.16 9.13 1.23
CA GLY A 339 24.36 9.76 0.19
C GLY A 339 24.67 11.26 0.13
N LEU A 340 24.81 11.83 -1.08
CA LEU A 340 25.09 13.25 -1.25
C LEU A 340 24.19 13.83 -2.35
N ILE A 341 23.31 14.76 -1.97
CA ILE A 341 22.35 15.41 -2.87
C ILE A 341 22.65 16.90 -2.88
N VAL A 342 22.90 17.46 -4.06
CA VAL A 342 23.08 18.90 -4.28
C VAL A 342 21.73 19.48 -4.68
N VAL A 343 21.35 20.64 -4.14
CA VAL A 343 20.09 21.33 -4.44
C VAL A 343 20.37 22.79 -4.74
N ALA A 344 20.07 23.24 -5.96
CA ALA A 344 20.23 24.65 -6.33
C ALA A 344 19.12 25.50 -5.70
N THR A 345 19.49 26.52 -4.93
CA THR A 345 18.56 27.43 -4.23
C THR A 345 18.14 28.66 -5.03
N GLU A 346 18.77 28.90 -6.19
CA GLU A 346 18.51 30.05 -7.05
C GLU A 346 18.38 29.66 -8.54
N PRO A 347 17.54 30.38 -9.32
CA PRO A 347 17.32 30.07 -10.73
C PRO A 347 18.58 30.33 -11.58
N ASN A 348 18.90 29.38 -12.45
CA ASN A 348 20.11 29.40 -13.29
C ASN A 348 21.44 29.36 -12.51
N PHE A 349 21.45 28.85 -11.28
CA PHE A 349 22.68 28.62 -10.53
C PHE A 349 23.72 27.85 -11.37
N THR A 350 24.94 28.39 -11.44
CA THR A 350 26.09 27.75 -12.06
C THR A 350 27.27 27.78 -11.10
N PHE A 351 28.15 26.77 -11.18
CA PHE A 351 29.34 26.70 -10.34
C PHE A 351 30.38 27.75 -10.76
N ASN A 352 30.17 28.98 -10.29
CA ASN A 352 30.99 30.16 -10.59
C ASN A 352 32.42 30.11 -10.02
N ARG A 353 32.70 29.14 -9.14
CA ARG A 353 34.03 28.84 -8.60
C ARG A 353 34.45 27.43 -9.01
N SER A 354 35.70 27.25 -9.43
CA SER A 354 36.27 25.95 -9.81
C SER A 354 36.13 24.92 -8.68
N TRP A 355 36.57 25.27 -7.47
CA TRP A 355 36.57 24.34 -6.33
C TRP A 355 35.22 23.64 -6.08
N MET A 356 34.11 24.37 -6.21
CA MET A 356 32.78 23.81 -5.94
C MET A 356 32.34 22.88 -7.08
N LYS A 357 32.68 23.23 -8.33
CA LYS A 357 32.52 22.33 -9.48
C LYS A 357 33.37 21.07 -9.31
N ASP A 358 34.62 21.22 -8.92
CA ASP A 358 35.59 20.13 -8.80
C ASP A 358 35.20 19.16 -7.66
N LEU A 359 34.61 19.66 -6.56
CA LEU A 359 34.08 18.82 -5.48
C LEU A 359 32.72 18.15 -5.80
N LEU A 360 31.89 18.74 -6.68
CA LEU A 360 30.49 18.33 -6.88
C LEU A 360 30.15 17.80 -8.30
N HIS A 361 31.08 17.77 -9.26
CA HIS A 361 30.80 17.38 -10.65
C HIS A 361 30.11 16.01 -10.81
N ASP A 362 30.50 15.01 -10.02
CA ASP A 362 29.95 13.65 -10.04
C ASP A 362 28.70 13.48 -9.13
N LYS A 363 28.04 14.57 -8.70
CA LYS A 363 26.98 14.52 -7.67
C LYS A 363 25.60 14.80 -8.26
N THR A 364 24.62 14.04 -7.77
CA THR A 364 23.21 14.21 -8.11
C THR A 364 22.73 15.61 -7.71
N MET A 365 22.34 16.39 -8.71
CA MET A 365 21.92 17.78 -8.55
C MET A 365 20.42 17.94 -8.86
N VAL A 366 19.67 18.39 -7.86
CA VAL A 366 18.29 18.86 -8.01
C VAL A 366 18.33 20.33 -8.43
N SER A 367 17.83 20.62 -9.63
CA SER A 367 17.68 21.99 -10.13
C SER A 367 16.66 22.80 -9.30
N TYR A 368 16.83 24.12 -9.31
CA TYR A 368 15.89 25.06 -8.70
C TYR A 368 14.52 24.99 -9.40
N GLU A 369 13.45 25.02 -8.61
CA GLU A 369 12.07 25.13 -9.08
C GLU A 369 11.36 26.23 -8.29
N ASN A 370 10.51 27.03 -8.94
CA ASN A 370 9.70 28.07 -8.29
C ASN A 370 8.70 27.51 -7.25
N ASN A 371 8.51 26.19 -7.20
CA ASN A 371 7.65 25.50 -6.25
C ASN A 371 8.51 24.62 -5.32
N ILE A 372 8.76 25.09 -4.10
CA ILE A 372 9.56 24.38 -3.10
C ILE A 372 8.95 23.03 -2.67
N GLY A 373 7.64 22.86 -2.84
CA GLY A 373 6.96 21.57 -2.66
C GLY A 373 7.28 20.55 -3.77
N GLN A 374 7.63 21.02 -4.97
CA GLN A 374 8.18 20.20 -6.06
C GLN A 374 9.67 19.93 -5.86
N MET A 375 10.45 20.90 -5.34
CA MET A 375 11.84 20.66 -4.95
C MET A 375 11.94 19.58 -3.87
N ALA A 376 11.11 19.65 -2.83
CA ALA A 376 11.03 18.63 -1.80
C ALA A 376 10.62 17.25 -2.37
N TRP A 377 9.72 17.21 -3.36
CA TRP A 377 9.41 15.97 -4.09
C TRP A 377 10.64 15.42 -4.81
N ASN A 378 11.33 16.26 -5.60
CA ASN A 378 12.51 15.88 -6.38
C ASN A 378 13.65 15.37 -5.48
N VAL A 379 13.88 15.99 -4.32
CA VAL A 379 14.83 15.51 -3.30
C VAL A 379 14.40 14.15 -2.74
N CYS A 380 13.13 13.96 -2.39
CA CYS A 380 12.63 12.65 -1.94
C CYS A 380 12.68 11.56 -3.03
N GLU A 381 12.64 11.92 -4.32
CA GLU A 381 12.91 10.97 -5.41
C GLU A 381 14.38 10.55 -5.45
N GLN A 382 15.33 11.50 -5.35
CA GLN A 382 16.76 11.17 -5.32
C GLN A 382 17.18 10.41 -4.05
N LEU A 383 16.42 10.52 -2.96
CA LEU A 383 16.55 9.70 -1.75
C LEU A 383 15.97 8.27 -1.91
N GLY A 384 15.29 7.96 -3.02
CA GLY A 384 14.56 6.70 -3.20
C GLY A 384 13.31 6.56 -2.33
N ILE A 385 12.88 7.64 -1.66
CA ILE A 385 11.72 7.65 -0.74
C ILE A 385 10.41 7.69 -1.52
N LEU A 386 10.39 8.45 -2.62
CA LEU A 386 9.28 8.52 -3.55
C LEU A 386 9.73 7.98 -4.90
N LYS A 387 9.14 6.88 -5.35
CA LYS A 387 9.21 6.54 -6.78
C LYS A 387 8.47 7.64 -7.55
N LYS A 388 9.00 8.06 -8.72
CA LYS A 388 8.18 8.75 -9.72
C LYS A 388 6.88 7.95 -9.91
N PRO A 389 5.69 8.57 -9.88
CA PRO A 389 4.48 7.84 -10.24
C PRO A 389 4.69 7.32 -11.66
N ARG A 390 4.74 5.98 -11.82
CA ARG A 390 4.72 5.33 -13.14
C ARG A 390 3.53 5.92 -13.87
N MET A 391 3.77 6.78 -14.87
CA MET A 391 2.71 7.60 -15.44
C MET A 391 1.58 6.69 -15.88
N LYS A 392 0.44 6.75 -15.17
CA LYS A 392 -0.72 5.86 -15.38
C LYS A 392 -1.31 6.17 -16.76
N CYS A 393 -0.70 5.59 -17.80
CA CYS A 393 -1.04 5.75 -19.20
C CYS A 393 -2.30 4.90 -19.48
N LEU A 394 -3.39 5.31 -18.83
CA LEU A 394 -4.71 4.68 -18.84
C LEU A 394 -5.37 4.92 -20.20
N SER A 395 -4.81 4.28 -21.22
CA SER A 395 -5.26 4.22 -22.61
C SER A 395 -6.69 3.65 -22.77
N TRP A 396 -7.30 3.22 -21.67
CA TRP A 396 -8.69 2.80 -21.55
C TRP A 396 -9.64 3.94 -21.15
N ILE A 397 -9.22 4.88 -20.30
CA ILE A 397 -10.04 6.06 -19.92
C ILE A 397 -10.19 7.01 -21.13
N SER A 398 -9.11 7.19 -21.91
CA SER A 398 -9.19 7.95 -23.17
C SER A 398 -10.10 7.30 -24.23
N LYS A 399 -10.35 5.97 -24.13
CA LYS A 399 -11.31 5.25 -24.98
C LYS A 399 -12.76 5.33 -24.47
N SER A 400 -12.99 5.35 -23.16
CA SER A 400 -14.35 5.50 -22.60
C SER A 400 -14.89 6.93 -22.78
N VAL A 401 -14.05 7.95 -22.57
CA VAL A 401 -14.42 9.36 -22.80
C VAL A 401 -14.73 9.61 -24.28
N ARG A 402 -13.90 9.10 -25.21
CA ARG A 402 -14.16 9.22 -26.66
C ARG A 402 -15.43 8.51 -27.12
N ARG A 403 -15.89 7.45 -26.45
CA ARG A 403 -17.19 6.82 -26.76
C ARG A 403 -18.37 7.70 -26.35
N LYS A 404 -18.29 8.42 -25.22
CA LYS A 404 -19.35 9.36 -24.80
C LYS A 404 -19.46 10.59 -25.71
N THR A 405 -18.36 11.14 -26.22
CA THR A 405 -18.41 12.24 -27.21
C THR A 405 -18.72 11.79 -28.64
N ALA A 406 -18.54 10.50 -28.98
CA ALA A 406 -18.99 9.97 -30.26
C ALA A 406 -20.51 9.73 -30.31
N GLN A 407 -21.17 9.45 -29.18
CA GLN A 407 -22.61 9.18 -29.13
C GLN A 407 -23.49 10.42 -28.92
N SER A 408 -22.92 11.63 -28.77
CA SER A 408 -23.68 12.87 -28.57
C SER A 408 -23.96 13.67 -29.85
N ASN A 409 -23.32 13.34 -30.97
CA ASN A 409 -23.30 14.18 -32.17
C ASN A 409 -24.12 13.63 -33.35
N ASP A 410 -24.75 12.47 -33.21
CA ASP A 410 -25.40 11.76 -34.33
C ASP A 410 -26.93 11.72 -34.20
N PHE A 411 -27.55 12.91 -34.10
CA PHE A 411 -29.00 13.10 -34.20
C PHE A 411 -29.33 14.33 -35.06
N SER A 412 -28.84 14.33 -36.30
CA SER A 412 -29.15 15.36 -37.29
C SER A 412 -30.54 15.14 -37.92
N VAL A 413 -31.45 16.05 -37.62
CA VAL A 413 -32.53 16.56 -38.49
C VAL A 413 -33.27 15.54 -39.39
N LYS A 414 -34.50 15.18 -38.97
CA LYS A 414 -35.60 14.97 -39.94
C LYS A 414 -36.83 15.79 -39.57
N THR A 415 -37.23 16.64 -40.52
CA THR A 415 -38.34 17.59 -40.44
C THR A 415 -39.69 16.89 -40.34
N LEU A 416 -40.59 17.42 -39.51
CA LEU A 416 -42.03 17.44 -39.82
C LEU A 416 -42.68 18.74 -39.31
N LYS A 417 -43.88 19.05 -39.80
CA LYS A 417 -44.45 20.40 -39.82
C LYS A 417 -45.46 20.67 -38.70
N LEU A 418 -45.25 21.80 -38.03
CA LEU A 418 -46.20 22.93 -37.96
C LEU A 418 -47.70 22.58 -37.88
N ILE A 419 -48.24 22.60 -36.66
CA ILE A 419 -49.56 23.18 -36.38
C ILE A 419 -49.36 24.24 -35.29
N SER A 420 -49.91 25.43 -35.52
CA SER A 420 -49.98 26.51 -34.53
C SER A 420 -51.28 26.42 -33.74
N GLN A 421 -51.29 26.89 -32.50
CA GLN A 421 -52.18 27.96 -32.03
C GLN A 421 -52.00 28.25 -30.54
N ASN A 422 -51.95 29.55 -30.22
CA ASN A 422 -52.56 30.22 -29.07
C ASN A 422 -52.13 29.86 -27.62
N ASP A 423 -52.30 30.73 -26.62
CA ASP A 423 -52.19 32.20 -26.54
C ASP A 423 -52.19 32.58 -25.03
N LYS A 424 -51.74 33.80 -24.69
CA LYS A 424 -51.74 34.43 -23.34
C LYS A 424 -50.74 33.83 -22.34
N VAL A 425 -49.91 34.57 -21.56
CA VAL A 425 -49.94 35.91 -20.92
C VAL A 425 -50.56 35.89 -19.50
N TYR A 426 -49.97 36.69 -18.60
CA TYR A 426 -50.05 36.73 -17.11
C TYR A 426 -49.15 35.70 -16.40
N SER A 427 -48.05 36.02 -15.69
CA SER A 427 -47.49 37.21 -15.00
C SER A 427 -47.85 37.39 -13.51
N GLN A 428 -46.84 37.17 -12.65
CA GLN A 428 -46.56 37.78 -11.32
C GLN A 428 -47.70 38.03 -10.31
N LYS A 429 -47.56 37.47 -9.09
CA LYS A 429 -47.16 38.18 -7.83
C LYS A 429 -47.00 37.15 -6.68
N GLU A 430 -46.11 37.31 -5.69
CA GLU A 430 -46.22 38.12 -4.44
C GLU A 430 -47.57 37.92 -3.72
N SER A 431 -47.68 37.61 -2.42
CA SER A 431 -46.73 37.24 -1.34
C SER A 431 -47.45 36.24 -0.37
N SER A 432 -47.16 35.95 0.92
CA SER A 432 -46.44 36.59 2.05
C SER A 432 -45.94 35.52 3.07
N GLN A 433 -45.43 35.94 4.23
CA GLN A 433 -45.16 35.09 5.42
C GLN A 433 -46.44 34.80 6.23
N VAL A 434 -46.41 33.77 7.10
CA VAL A 434 -46.59 33.85 8.58
C VAL A 434 -46.48 32.44 9.21
N ASP A 435 -46.23 32.40 10.53
CA ASP A 435 -45.76 31.27 11.33
C ASP A 435 -46.67 30.02 11.45
N GLY A 436 -46.01 28.86 11.52
CA GLY A 436 -45.92 28.12 12.78
C GLY A 436 -47.13 27.31 13.28
N SER A 437 -47.11 26.00 13.01
CA SER A 437 -47.66 24.99 13.93
C SER A 437 -46.86 23.70 13.86
N THR A 438 -46.56 23.11 15.03
CA THR A 438 -46.05 21.75 15.14
C THR A 438 -47.21 20.77 15.04
N ASP A 439 -47.06 19.68 14.28
CA ASP A 439 -47.95 18.52 14.42
C ASP A 439 -47.18 17.20 14.31
N PHE A 440 -47.60 16.24 15.14
CA PHE A 440 -47.07 14.87 15.14
C PHE A 440 -47.84 14.02 14.14
N LEU A 441 -47.15 13.35 13.21
CA LEU A 441 -47.75 12.27 12.42
C LEU A 441 -46.84 11.04 12.36
N LEU A 442 -47.08 10.14 13.32
CA LEU A 442 -46.76 8.73 13.17
C LEU A 442 -47.68 8.15 12.08
N VAL A 443 -47.09 7.64 10.99
CA VAL A 443 -47.78 6.74 10.05
C VAL A 443 -46.95 5.47 9.90
N SER A 444 -47.65 4.33 9.91
CA SER A 444 -47.07 3.00 10.08
C SER A 444 -46.49 2.40 8.81
N GLU A 445 -45.72 1.33 9.03
CA GLU A 445 -45.25 0.39 8.02
C GLU A 445 -46.36 -0.09 7.06
N THR A 446 -46.01 -0.26 5.79
CA THR A 446 -46.55 -1.35 4.96
C THR A 446 -45.44 -1.92 4.09
N HIS A 447 -45.06 -3.19 4.32
CA HIS A 447 -44.12 -3.91 3.45
C HIS A 447 -44.82 -4.32 2.15
N SER A 448 -44.29 -3.89 0.99
CA SER A 448 -44.67 -4.42 -0.32
C SER A 448 -43.58 -5.36 -0.86
N SER A 449 -43.53 -6.58 -0.33
CA SER A 449 -42.58 -7.63 -0.75
C SER A 449 -42.90 -8.15 -2.16
N GLN A 450 -42.29 -7.57 -3.20
CA GLN A 450 -42.39 -8.13 -4.56
C GLN A 450 -41.37 -9.26 -4.76
N SER A 451 -41.84 -10.49 -4.57
CA SER A 451 -41.09 -11.72 -4.82
C SER A 451 -40.95 -12.00 -6.31
N ILE A 452 -39.82 -11.64 -6.91
CA ILE A 452 -39.46 -12.10 -8.27
C ILE A 452 -39.02 -13.56 -8.19
N VAL A 453 -39.97 -14.47 -8.44
CA VAL A 453 -39.70 -15.88 -8.66
C VAL A 453 -39.48 -16.12 -10.15
N THR A 454 -38.24 -16.41 -10.55
CA THR A 454 -37.91 -16.95 -11.87
C THR A 454 -37.31 -18.34 -11.70
N GLY A 455 -38.13 -19.37 -11.86
CA GLY A 455 -37.67 -20.76 -11.84
C GLY A 455 -36.91 -21.11 -13.12
N LEU A 456 -35.93 -22.01 -13.02
CA LEU A 456 -35.34 -22.64 -14.20
C LEU A 456 -36.37 -23.57 -14.83
N VAL A 457 -36.87 -23.21 -16.02
CA VAL A 457 -37.51 -24.15 -16.94
C VAL A 457 -36.43 -24.72 -17.84
N THR A 458 -36.28 -26.03 -17.85
CA THR A 458 -35.36 -26.73 -18.75
C THR A 458 -35.85 -26.65 -20.19
N GLN A 459 -35.04 -26.08 -21.09
CA GLN A 459 -35.19 -26.27 -22.53
C GLN A 459 -33.93 -26.91 -23.11
N THR A 460 -34.03 -28.20 -23.38
CA THR A 460 -33.05 -28.95 -24.17
C THR A 460 -33.18 -28.56 -25.65
N GLY A 461 -32.37 -27.61 -26.10
CA GLY A 461 -32.30 -27.19 -27.51
C GLY A 461 -30.89 -27.37 -28.07
N SER A 462 -30.67 -28.43 -28.85
CA SER A 462 -29.36 -28.72 -29.46
C SER A 462 -29.16 -27.94 -30.76
N VAL A 463 -28.26 -26.95 -30.76
CA VAL A 463 -27.73 -26.31 -31.98
C VAL A 463 -26.21 -26.17 -31.86
N SER A 464 -25.50 -26.54 -32.93
CA SER A 464 -24.05 -26.45 -33.05
C SER A 464 -23.58 -25.02 -33.38
N GLY A 465 -22.49 -24.55 -32.79
CA GLY A 465 -21.82 -23.33 -33.26
C GLY A 465 -20.77 -22.76 -32.31
N SER A 466 -19.50 -22.96 -32.69
CA SER A 466 -18.33 -22.07 -32.51
C SER A 466 -18.36 -20.84 -31.58
N THR A 467 -17.18 -20.60 -30.97
CA THR A 467 -16.66 -19.33 -30.42
C THR A 467 -17.38 -18.71 -29.22
N TRP A 468 -16.72 -18.74 -28.07
CA TRP A 468 -17.04 -17.96 -26.87
C TRP A 468 -15.86 -17.06 -26.48
N VAL A 469 -16.19 -15.93 -25.85
CA VAL A 469 -15.34 -15.00 -25.10
C VAL A 469 -16.06 -14.70 -23.78
#